data_AF-A0A149UZU8-F1
#
_entry.id   AF-A0A149UZU8-F1
#
_cell.length_a   1.000
_cell.length_b   1.000
_cell.length_c   1.000
_cell.angle_alpha   90.00
_cell.angle_beta   90.00
_cell.angle_gamma   90.00
#
_symmetry.space_group_name_H-M   'P 1'
#
loop_
_entity.id
_entity.type
_entity.pdbx_description
1 polymer ?
#
loop_
_entity_poly.entity_id
_entity_poly.type
_entity_poly.pdbx_seq_one_letter_code
_entity_poly.pdbx_strand_id
1 'polypeptide(L)'
;MPRIARFKGDPVLEAVRARAASWLLLDEGNPFLVRPKRCTFSAPGHAPESVVLHWQPALMANVRAAIGQVAQRGDAGLKVEPFSGGWWIGLDTLEDEAQKVVTQVRHNQAALRDAPMVVIDLRGNGGGNSRYADIIAELLVGEPRLRAAQPHFPACSGSYWRVSPGVLAALQQNLDQAEASRDGASINFYRPLVTDIKQALAQHRNFSPALPACARHTQAAEQNDLPQVLPPAEMKGRLVLVTDHTCFSSCLIAVDLFRRLGALHVGETTDRSSRYMEVREEVMPSKLRAVSTLQKVAVGAGDFGPYTPEIVFPGVLSNDAALKAWVAGLPAP
;
A
#
# COMPACT_ATOMS: atom_id res chain seq x y z
N MET A 1 6.79 -24.98 1.26
CA MET A 1 6.78 -23.52 0.99
C MET A 1 7.58 -23.22 -0.25
N PRO A 2 7.10 -22.38 -1.18
CA PRO A 2 7.82 -22.04 -2.40
C PRO A 2 9.13 -21.31 -2.06
N ARG A 3 10.22 -21.70 -2.73
CA ARG A 3 11.56 -21.14 -2.55
C ARG A 3 11.59 -19.61 -2.65
N ILE A 4 10.74 -19.07 -3.53
CA ILE A 4 10.64 -17.66 -3.88
C ILE A 4 10.41 -16.75 -2.68
N ALA A 5 9.81 -17.24 -1.58
CA ALA A 5 9.45 -16.40 -0.44
C ALA A 5 9.95 -16.89 0.93
N ARG A 6 10.75 -17.98 1.00
CA ARG A 6 11.23 -18.57 2.27
C ARG A 6 11.98 -17.57 3.18
N PHE A 7 12.59 -16.53 2.61
CA PHE A 7 13.29 -15.46 3.32
C PHE A 7 12.94 -14.06 2.79
N LYS A 8 11.80 -13.92 2.10
CA LYS A 8 11.39 -12.66 1.46
C LYS A 8 9.97 -12.22 1.85
N GLY A 9 9.45 -12.75 2.97
CA GLY A 9 8.14 -12.39 3.51
C GLY A 9 7.20 -13.59 3.64
N ASP A 10 5.90 -13.32 3.69
CA ASP A 10 4.88 -14.38 3.76
C ASP A 10 4.63 -14.98 2.36
N PRO A 11 5.00 -16.26 2.11
CA PRO A 11 4.80 -16.92 0.82
C PRO A 11 3.33 -17.12 0.44
N VAL A 12 2.39 -17.02 1.38
CA VAL A 12 0.95 -17.16 1.13
C VAL A 12 0.41 -15.95 0.36
N LEU A 13 1.03 -14.78 0.52
CA LEU A 13 0.61 -13.56 -0.16
C LEU A 13 1.10 -13.51 -1.60
N GLU A 14 0.17 -13.29 -2.53
CA GLU A 14 0.47 -13.13 -3.94
C GLU A 14 1.41 -11.94 -4.18
N ALA A 15 1.14 -10.78 -3.56
CA ALA A 15 1.98 -9.60 -3.72
C ALA A 15 3.44 -9.81 -3.24
N VAL A 16 3.65 -10.63 -2.21
CA VAL A 16 4.99 -11.02 -1.77
C VAL A 16 5.65 -11.93 -2.81
N ARG A 17 4.92 -12.92 -3.35
CA ARG A 17 5.45 -13.77 -4.42
C ARG A 17 5.80 -12.98 -5.68
N ALA A 18 4.95 -12.02 -6.08
CA ALA A 18 5.18 -11.16 -7.24
C ALA A 18 6.46 -10.34 -7.08
N ARG A 19 6.62 -9.60 -5.97
CA ARG A 19 7.86 -8.85 -5.69
C ARG A 19 9.08 -9.76 -5.61
N ALA A 20 8.96 -10.90 -4.95
CA ALA A 20 10.07 -11.83 -4.78
C ALA A 20 10.43 -12.60 -6.06
N ALA A 21 9.57 -12.62 -7.08
CA ALA A 21 9.84 -13.28 -8.35
C ALA A 21 11.08 -12.71 -9.06
N SER A 22 11.27 -11.39 -9.00
CA SER A 22 12.47 -10.71 -9.51
C SER A 22 13.77 -11.18 -8.85
N TRP A 23 13.69 -11.86 -7.70
CA TRP A 23 14.83 -12.36 -6.94
C TRP A 23 15.09 -13.85 -7.11
N LEU A 24 14.26 -14.58 -7.87
CA LEU A 24 14.30 -16.05 -7.93
C LEU A 24 15.65 -16.61 -8.40
N LEU A 25 16.31 -15.90 -9.32
CA LEU A 25 17.59 -16.28 -9.92
C LEU A 25 18.76 -15.44 -9.40
N LEU A 26 18.64 -14.90 -8.19
CA LEU A 26 19.71 -14.18 -7.50
C LEU A 26 20.16 -14.97 -6.27
N ASP A 27 21.48 -15.02 -6.06
CA ASP A 27 22.06 -15.56 -4.85
C ASP A 27 22.73 -14.45 -4.03
N GLU A 28 22.14 -14.15 -2.89
CA GLU A 28 22.62 -13.16 -1.92
C GLU A 28 23.62 -13.76 -0.91
N GLY A 29 24.07 -15.00 -1.13
CA GLY A 29 24.97 -15.72 -0.23
C GLY A 29 24.26 -16.24 1.02
N ASN A 30 22.96 -16.48 0.95
CA ASN A 30 22.19 -17.03 2.06
C ASN A 30 22.56 -18.52 2.26
N PRO A 31 23.21 -18.90 3.39
CA PRO A 31 23.71 -20.27 3.59
C PRO A 31 22.60 -21.32 3.71
N PHE A 32 21.34 -20.89 3.87
CA PHE A 32 20.18 -21.77 3.97
C PHE A 32 19.50 -22.03 2.61
N LEU A 33 20.01 -21.44 1.52
CA LEU A 33 19.49 -21.60 0.16
C LEU A 33 20.53 -22.27 -0.75
N VAL A 34 20.13 -23.33 -1.46
CA VAL A 34 21.00 -24.04 -2.41
C VAL A 34 20.74 -23.54 -3.82
N ARG A 35 21.72 -23.00 -4.55
CA ARG A 35 21.52 -22.50 -5.93
C ARG A 35 20.88 -23.56 -6.86
N PRO A 36 19.78 -23.25 -7.59
CA PRO A 36 19.27 -24.17 -8.59
C PRO A 36 20.27 -24.29 -9.74
N LYS A 37 20.49 -25.52 -10.23
CA LYS A 37 21.36 -25.79 -11.38
C LYS A 37 20.58 -25.82 -12.70
N ARG A 38 19.27 -26.02 -12.62
CA ARG A 38 18.36 -26.17 -13.75
C ARG A 38 16.99 -25.65 -13.35
N CYS A 39 16.35 -24.92 -14.26
CA CYS A 39 14.96 -24.50 -14.15
C CYS A 39 14.17 -25.12 -15.31
N THR A 40 12.93 -25.49 -15.05
CA THR A 40 11.98 -25.88 -16.09
C THR A 40 10.87 -24.86 -16.13
N PHE A 41 10.65 -24.27 -17.30
CA PHE A 41 9.61 -23.29 -17.56
C PHE A 41 8.47 -23.97 -18.32
N SER A 42 7.23 -23.60 -18.01
CA SER A 42 6.06 -24.15 -18.68
C SER A 42 5.08 -23.01 -18.91
N ALA A 43 4.62 -22.87 -20.14
CA ALA A 43 3.63 -21.88 -20.55
C ALA A 43 2.49 -22.61 -21.27
N PRO A 44 1.23 -22.12 -21.19
CA PRO A 44 0.12 -22.67 -21.96
C PRO A 44 0.47 -22.77 -23.45
N GLY A 45 0.18 -23.92 -24.07
CA GLY A 45 0.45 -24.16 -25.49
C GLY A 45 1.92 -24.40 -25.86
N HIS A 46 2.83 -24.45 -24.88
CA HIS A 46 4.26 -24.68 -25.11
C HIS A 46 4.75 -25.93 -24.38
N ALA A 47 5.65 -26.69 -25.01
CA ALA A 47 6.33 -27.78 -24.34
C ALA A 47 7.20 -27.23 -23.20
N PRO A 48 7.31 -27.93 -22.05
CA PRO A 48 8.19 -27.51 -20.98
C PRO A 48 9.64 -27.35 -21.47
N GLU A 49 10.24 -26.19 -21.23
CA GLU A 49 11.62 -25.91 -21.60
C GLU A 49 12.53 -26.01 -20.36
N SER A 50 13.64 -26.72 -20.49
CA SER A 50 14.61 -26.87 -19.40
C SER A 50 15.88 -26.06 -19.68
N VAL A 51 16.16 -25.10 -18.80
CA VAL A 51 17.33 -24.22 -18.90
C VAL A 51 18.34 -24.60 -17.82
N VAL A 52 19.60 -24.82 -18.22
CA VAL A 52 20.73 -24.96 -17.29
C VAL A 52 21.19 -23.58 -16.84
N LEU A 53 21.34 -23.40 -15.53
CA LEU A 53 21.71 -22.10 -14.95
C LEU A 53 23.22 -22.01 -14.74
N HIS A 54 23.83 -20.97 -15.31
CA HIS A 54 25.24 -20.65 -15.15
C HIS A 54 25.41 -19.43 -14.23
N TRP A 55 25.76 -19.69 -12.97
CA TRP A 55 25.90 -18.64 -11.95
C TRP A 55 27.20 -17.86 -12.15
N GLN A 56 27.10 -16.53 -12.13
CA GLN A 56 28.24 -15.63 -12.22
C GLN A 56 28.15 -14.56 -11.12
N PRO A 57 29.30 -14.10 -10.58
CA PRO A 57 29.31 -12.92 -9.72
C PRO A 57 28.77 -11.71 -10.48
N ALA A 58 27.97 -10.89 -9.79
CA ALA A 58 27.44 -9.65 -10.34
C ALA A 58 27.58 -8.52 -9.32
N LEU A 59 27.84 -7.31 -9.82
CA LEU A 59 27.80 -6.12 -8.98
C LEU A 59 26.36 -5.87 -8.51
N MET A 60 26.18 -5.56 -7.23
CA MET A 60 24.85 -5.28 -6.67
C MET A 60 24.12 -4.14 -7.39
N ALA A 61 24.84 -3.16 -7.93
CA ALA A 61 24.26 -2.10 -8.75
C ALA A 61 23.56 -2.67 -10.01
N ASN A 62 24.22 -3.60 -10.72
CA ASN A 62 23.67 -4.23 -11.91
C ASN A 62 22.47 -5.12 -11.56
N VAL A 63 22.56 -5.84 -10.45
CA VAL A 63 21.46 -6.67 -9.93
C VAL A 63 20.23 -5.80 -9.61
N ARG A 64 20.41 -4.68 -8.91
CA ARG A 64 19.32 -3.74 -8.62
C ARG A 64 18.69 -3.16 -9.88
N ALA A 65 19.51 -2.79 -10.87
CA ALA A 65 19.02 -2.29 -12.14
C ALA A 65 18.17 -3.36 -12.88
N ALA A 66 18.65 -4.61 -12.92
CA ALA A 66 17.92 -5.72 -13.53
C ALA A 66 16.60 -5.99 -12.81
N ILE A 67 16.59 -6.02 -11.48
CA ILE A 67 15.35 -6.15 -10.67
C ILE A 67 14.36 -5.03 -11.03
N GLY A 68 14.83 -3.78 -11.10
CA GLY A 68 13.98 -2.65 -11.44
C GLY A 68 13.34 -2.78 -12.83
N GLN A 69 14.07 -3.29 -13.81
CA GLN A 69 13.55 -3.53 -15.17
C GLN A 69 12.50 -4.64 -15.22
N VAL A 70 12.64 -5.69 -14.40
CA VAL A 70 11.73 -6.86 -14.41
C VAL A 70 10.59 -6.77 -13.41
N ALA A 71 10.59 -5.77 -12.52
CA ALA A 71 9.57 -5.64 -11.47
C ALA A 71 8.15 -5.47 -12.03
N GLN A 72 7.99 -5.10 -13.32
CA GLN A 72 6.72 -4.98 -14.04
C GLN A 72 5.61 -4.28 -13.23
N ARG A 73 5.99 -3.33 -12.36
CA ARG A 73 5.04 -2.52 -11.60
C ARG A 73 4.23 -1.68 -12.57
N GLY A 74 2.94 -1.49 -12.29
CA GLY A 74 2.18 -0.52 -13.04
C GLY A 74 2.66 0.90 -12.70
N ASP A 75 2.40 1.82 -13.62
CA ASP A 75 2.68 3.24 -13.47
C ASP A 75 1.37 3.99 -13.63
N ALA A 76 0.73 4.32 -12.50
CA ALA A 76 -0.48 5.14 -12.54
C ALA A 76 -0.16 6.60 -12.92
N GLY A 77 1.07 7.07 -12.66
CA GLY A 77 1.45 8.47 -12.68
C GLY A 77 0.62 9.34 -11.72
N LEU A 78 0.73 10.66 -11.90
CA LEU A 78 0.02 11.68 -11.11
C LEU A 78 -0.80 12.61 -12.02
N LYS A 79 -1.87 12.06 -12.60
CA LYS A 79 -2.63 12.72 -13.67
C LYS A 79 -4.13 12.42 -13.62
N VAL A 80 -4.92 13.35 -14.12
CA VAL A 80 -6.37 13.18 -14.33
C VAL A 80 -6.65 13.43 -15.80
N GLU A 81 -7.13 12.42 -16.52
CA GLU A 81 -7.34 12.51 -17.96
C GLU A 81 -8.59 11.75 -18.43
N PRO A 82 -9.25 12.18 -19.50
CA PRO A 82 -10.32 11.40 -20.11
C PRO A 82 -9.76 10.15 -20.80
N PHE A 83 -10.59 9.12 -20.91
CA PHE A 83 -10.35 7.93 -21.72
C PHE A 83 -11.67 7.41 -22.32
N SER A 84 -11.61 6.38 -23.16
CA SER A 84 -12.79 5.87 -23.89
C SER A 84 -13.96 5.45 -22.98
N GLY A 85 -13.70 5.08 -21.73
CA GLY A 85 -14.73 4.67 -20.77
C GLY A 85 -15.23 5.77 -19.83
N GLY A 86 -14.63 6.98 -19.84
CA GLY A 86 -14.91 8.03 -18.87
C GLY A 86 -13.65 8.80 -18.48
N TRP A 87 -13.31 8.83 -17.19
CA TRP A 87 -12.11 9.49 -16.68
C TRP A 87 -11.18 8.56 -15.91
N TRP A 88 -9.89 8.82 -16.00
CA TRP A 88 -8.81 8.09 -15.34
C TRP A 88 -8.05 9.01 -14.39
N ILE A 89 -8.03 8.66 -13.11
CA ILE A 89 -7.25 9.32 -12.06
C ILE A 89 -6.09 8.39 -11.71
N GLY A 90 -4.90 8.75 -12.18
CA GLY A 90 -3.64 8.14 -11.79
C GLY A 90 -3.13 8.71 -10.48
N LEU A 91 -2.88 7.84 -9.50
CA LEU A 91 -2.37 8.20 -8.18
C LEU A 91 -1.33 7.15 -7.73
N ASP A 92 -0.13 7.24 -8.30
CA ASP A 92 1.00 6.34 -8.04
C ASP A 92 1.70 6.56 -6.68
N THR A 93 1.32 7.59 -5.93
CA THR A 93 1.82 7.87 -4.59
C THR A 93 0.78 8.64 -3.77
N LEU A 94 0.88 8.58 -2.44
CA LEU A 94 0.14 9.47 -1.52
C LEU A 94 1.09 10.41 -0.78
N GLU A 95 2.32 10.59 -1.24
CA GLU A 95 3.22 11.64 -0.74
C GLU A 95 2.76 13.03 -1.21
N ASP A 96 3.49 14.10 -0.86
CA ASP A 96 3.12 15.49 -1.13
C ASP A 96 2.77 15.77 -2.60
N GLU A 97 3.38 15.06 -3.55
CA GLU A 97 3.11 15.17 -4.97
C GLU A 97 1.66 14.82 -5.35
N ALA A 98 0.98 13.99 -4.54
CA ALA A 98 -0.44 13.65 -4.71
C ALA A 98 -1.36 14.88 -4.66
N GLN A 99 -0.91 15.98 -4.04
CA GLN A 99 -1.63 17.26 -4.07
C GLN A 99 -1.89 17.75 -5.51
N LYS A 100 -1.02 17.41 -6.47
CA LYS A 100 -1.23 17.73 -7.89
C LYS A 100 -2.48 17.05 -8.45
N VAL A 101 -2.72 15.79 -8.06
CA VAL A 101 -3.89 15.02 -8.48
C VAL A 101 -5.14 15.59 -7.83
N VAL A 102 -5.11 15.90 -6.53
CA VAL A 102 -6.23 16.58 -5.84
C VAL A 102 -6.62 17.88 -6.55
N THR A 103 -5.64 18.70 -6.94
CA THR A 103 -5.90 19.94 -7.68
C THR A 103 -6.55 19.67 -9.04
N GLN A 104 -6.09 18.66 -9.78
CA GLN A 104 -6.68 18.28 -11.07
C GLN A 104 -8.10 17.70 -10.91
N VAL A 105 -8.36 16.89 -9.87
CA VAL A 105 -9.70 16.38 -9.56
C VAL A 105 -10.64 17.53 -9.23
N ARG A 106 -10.20 18.50 -8.44
CA ARG A 106 -11.00 19.69 -8.12
C ARG A 106 -11.31 20.52 -9.37
N HIS A 107 -10.33 20.70 -10.25
CA HIS A 107 -10.51 21.42 -11.50
C HIS A 107 -11.53 20.74 -12.43
N ASN A 108 -11.48 19.40 -12.52
CA ASN A 108 -12.34 18.61 -13.41
C ASN A 108 -13.60 18.05 -12.71
N GLN A 109 -13.93 18.53 -11.50
CA GLN A 109 -14.91 17.88 -10.61
C GLN A 109 -16.28 17.67 -11.29
N ALA A 110 -16.80 18.68 -11.97
CA ALA A 110 -18.09 18.58 -12.65
C ALA A 110 -18.07 17.51 -13.75
N ALA A 111 -17.01 17.46 -14.56
CA ALA A 111 -16.86 16.48 -15.63
C ALA A 111 -16.67 15.06 -15.07
N LEU A 112 -15.91 14.91 -13.98
CA LEU A 112 -15.73 13.64 -13.28
C LEU A 112 -17.04 13.11 -12.72
N ARG A 113 -17.89 13.98 -12.14
CA ARG A 113 -19.19 13.57 -11.59
C ARG A 113 -20.21 13.22 -12.67
N ASP A 114 -20.13 13.85 -13.84
CA ASP A 114 -21.02 13.56 -14.96
C ASP A 114 -20.59 12.33 -15.79
N ALA A 115 -19.34 11.89 -15.64
CA ALA A 115 -18.77 10.78 -16.37
C ALA A 115 -19.50 9.45 -16.11
N PRO A 116 -19.60 8.55 -17.11
CA PRO A 116 -20.18 7.22 -16.92
C PRO A 116 -19.29 6.31 -16.04
N MET A 117 -18.00 6.60 -15.97
CA MET A 117 -17.03 5.88 -15.15
C MET A 117 -15.91 6.83 -14.71
N VAL A 118 -15.46 6.66 -13.46
CA VAL A 118 -14.21 7.22 -12.97
C VAL A 118 -13.34 6.07 -12.46
N VAL A 119 -12.12 5.97 -12.99
CA VAL A 119 -11.11 5.01 -12.56
C VAL A 119 -10.17 5.66 -11.57
N ILE A 120 -9.95 5.01 -10.43
CA ILE A 120 -8.88 5.32 -9.48
C ILE A 120 -7.78 4.27 -9.68
N ASP A 121 -6.65 4.70 -10.20
CA ASP A 121 -5.52 3.83 -10.48
C ASP A 121 -4.43 4.04 -9.42
N LEU A 122 -4.23 3.02 -8.59
CA LEU A 122 -3.25 2.99 -7.49
C LEU A 122 -2.07 2.04 -7.79
N ARG A 123 -1.88 1.63 -9.05
CA ARG A 123 -0.70 0.85 -9.42
C ARG A 123 0.57 1.63 -9.09
N GLY A 124 1.60 0.93 -8.61
CA GLY A 124 2.85 1.56 -8.17
C GLY A 124 2.82 2.21 -6.78
N ASN A 125 1.65 2.33 -6.12
CA ASN A 125 1.47 3.18 -4.94
C ASN A 125 1.92 2.53 -3.63
N GLY A 126 3.07 2.96 -3.11
CA GLY A 126 3.64 2.46 -1.85
C GLY A 126 3.04 3.04 -0.56
N GLY A 127 2.16 4.04 -0.64
CA GLY A 127 1.60 4.74 0.51
C GLY A 127 1.93 6.24 0.55
N GLY A 128 1.94 6.79 1.77
CA GLY A 128 2.03 8.23 2.04
C GLY A 128 0.91 8.68 2.98
N ASN A 129 0.25 9.79 2.67
CA ASN A 129 -0.88 10.34 3.44
C ASN A 129 -2.24 9.97 2.83
N SER A 130 -3.01 9.12 3.52
CA SER A 130 -4.34 8.68 3.06
C SER A 130 -5.36 9.82 2.88
N ARG A 131 -5.12 11.00 3.47
CA ARG A 131 -5.98 12.18 3.31
C ARG A 131 -6.15 12.60 1.84
N TYR A 132 -5.15 12.37 0.98
CA TYR A 132 -5.31 12.66 -0.45
C TYR A 132 -6.41 11.82 -1.08
N ALA A 133 -6.51 10.53 -0.70
CA ALA A 133 -7.59 9.65 -1.15
C ALA A 133 -8.95 10.09 -0.58
N ASP A 134 -9.01 10.49 0.70
CA ASP A 134 -10.25 11.02 1.31
C ASP A 134 -10.77 12.25 0.54
N ILE A 135 -9.89 13.20 0.22
CA ILE A 135 -10.26 14.42 -0.51
C ILE A 135 -10.75 14.07 -1.93
N ILE A 136 -10.05 13.17 -2.64
CA ILE A 136 -10.47 12.74 -3.98
C ILE A 136 -11.85 12.07 -3.91
N ALA A 137 -12.04 11.17 -2.95
CA ALA A 137 -13.33 10.51 -2.73
C ALA A 137 -14.44 11.53 -2.44
N GLU A 138 -14.23 12.47 -1.53
CA GLU A 138 -15.19 13.53 -1.21
C GLU A 138 -15.60 14.34 -2.45
N LEU A 139 -14.60 14.73 -3.25
CA LEU A 139 -14.82 15.49 -4.49
C LEU A 139 -15.65 14.71 -5.50
N LEU A 140 -15.58 13.37 -5.53
CA LEU A 140 -16.35 12.53 -6.43
C LEU A 140 -17.74 12.21 -5.87
N VAL A 141 -17.81 11.65 -4.66
CA VAL A 141 -19.03 11.03 -4.13
C VAL A 141 -19.86 11.94 -3.24
N GLY A 142 -19.29 13.06 -2.77
CA GLY A 142 -19.92 13.93 -1.79
C GLY A 142 -19.66 13.49 -0.35
N GLU A 143 -19.66 14.47 0.55
CA GLU A 143 -19.37 14.29 1.97
C GLU A 143 -20.31 13.28 2.68
N PRO A 144 -21.64 13.27 2.42
CA PRO A 144 -22.54 12.31 3.08
C PRO A 144 -22.17 10.85 2.79
N ARG A 145 -21.85 10.54 1.53
CA ARG A 145 -21.46 9.19 1.11
C ARG A 145 -20.08 8.81 1.62
N LEU A 146 -19.11 9.74 1.57
CA LEU A 146 -17.79 9.53 2.15
C LEU A 146 -17.89 9.17 3.64
N ARG A 147 -18.63 9.95 4.43
CA ARG A 147 -18.80 9.68 5.87
C ARG A 147 -19.43 8.32 6.14
N ALA A 148 -20.44 7.93 5.36
CA ALA A 148 -21.08 6.62 5.50
C ALA A 148 -20.15 5.44 5.13
N ALA A 149 -19.15 5.68 4.27
CA ALA A 149 -18.17 4.69 3.88
C ALA A 149 -16.98 4.58 4.83
N GLN A 150 -16.76 5.54 5.73
CA GLN A 150 -15.66 5.48 6.69
C GLN A 150 -15.88 4.34 7.71
N PRO A 151 -14.83 3.60 8.09
CA PRO A 151 -14.95 2.54 9.08
C PRO A 151 -15.36 3.12 10.43
N HIS A 152 -16.32 2.46 11.09
CA HIS A 152 -16.70 2.79 12.45
C HIS A 152 -15.73 2.12 13.42
N PHE A 153 -14.94 2.94 14.11
CA PHE A 153 -14.04 2.44 15.13
C PHE A 153 -14.78 2.30 16.46
N PRO A 154 -14.71 1.14 17.14
CA PRO A 154 -15.32 0.97 18.45
C PRO A 154 -14.78 1.96 19.49
N ALA A 155 -15.49 2.11 20.60
CA ALA A 155 -14.97 2.83 21.76
C ALA A 155 -13.59 2.27 22.17
N CYS A 156 -12.70 3.16 22.60
CA CYS A 156 -11.32 2.84 22.98
C CYS A 156 -10.40 2.35 21.85
N SER A 157 -10.78 2.62 20.59
CA SER A 157 -9.86 2.52 19.45
C SER A 157 -8.85 3.66 19.45
N GLY A 158 -7.69 3.45 18.84
CA GLY A 158 -6.67 4.48 18.72
C GLY A 158 -5.31 3.96 18.31
N SER A 159 -4.40 4.90 18.04
CA SER A 159 -2.99 4.61 17.77
C SER A 159 -2.17 4.72 19.05
N TYR A 160 -1.49 3.64 19.42
CA TYR A 160 -0.68 3.55 20.64
C TYR A 160 0.75 3.19 20.29
N TRP A 161 1.69 4.06 20.63
CA TRP A 161 3.10 3.88 20.38
C TRP A 161 3.78 3.14 21.52
N ARG A 162 4.61 2.16 21.20
CA ARG A 162 5.42 1.45 22.18
C ARG A 162 6.46 2.39 22.76
N VAL A 163 6.56 2.42 24.08
CA VAL A 163 7.51 3.29 24.78
C VAL A 163 8.79 2.52 25.03
N SER A 164 9.87 2.93 24.36
CA SER A 164 11.20 2.37 24.56
C SER A 164 12.27 3.38 24.12
N PRO A 165 13.52 3.26 24.61
CA PRO A 165 14.62 4.10 24.12
C PRO A 165 14.80 4.02 22.60
N GLY A 166 14.65 2.82 22.02
CA GLY A 166 14.78 2.62 20.57
C GLY A 166 13.69 3.29 19.74
N VAL A 167 12.45 3.34 20.24
CA VAL A 167 11.37 4.10 19.59
C VAL A 167 11.62 5.60 19.70
N LEU A 168 12.05 6.08 20.87
CA LEU A 168 12.39 7.50 21.03
C LEU A 168 13.51 7.92 20.07
N ALA A 169 14.57 7.11 19.97
CA ALA A 169 15.69 7.39 19.07
C ALA A 169 15.26 7.45 17.60
N ALA A 170 14.45 6.49 17.14
CA ALA A 170 13.93 6.48 15.77
C ALA A 170 13.04 7.69 15.47
N LEU A 171 12.15 8.06 16.39
CA LEU A 171 11.28 9.23 16.24
C LEU A 171 12.07 10.54 16.27
N GLN A 172 13.10 10.63 17.11
CA GLN A 172 14.00 11.79 17.13
C GLN A 172 14.75 11.92 15.81
N GLN A 173 15.27 10.81 15.26
CA GLN A 173 15.93 10.83 13.96
C GLN A 173 15.00 11.31 12.84
N ASN A 174 13.74 10.86 12.83
CA ASN A 174 12.75 11.33 11.86
C ASN A 174 12.43 12.82 12.04
N LEU A 175 12.34 13.30 13.28
CA LEU A 175 12.16 14.73 13.57
C LEU A 175 13.36 15.55 13.09
N ASP A 176 14.59 15.11 13.40
CA ASP A 176 15.81 15.80 13.00
C ASP A 176 15.91 15.88 11.47
N GLN A 177 15.54 14.79 10.78
CA GLN A 177 15.48 14.76 9.31
C GLN A 177 14.43 15.73 8.76
N ALA A 178 13.23 15.76 9.35
CA ALA A 178 12.16 16.69 8.97
C ALA A 178 12.56 18.15 9.20
N GLU A 179 13.26 18.45 10.30
CA GLU A 179 13.80 19.78 10.59
C GLU A 179 14.88 20.19 9.58
N ALA A 180 15.78 19.26 9.23
CA ALA A 180 16.82 19.49 8.23
C ALA A 180 16.25 19.74 6.82
N SER A 181 15.20 19.01 6.44
CA SER A 181 14.50 19.18 5.15
C SER A 181 13.48 20.32 5.16
N ARG A 182 13.18 20.91 6.32
CA ARG A 182 12.12 21.91 6.53
C ARG A 182 10.73 21.41 6.16
N ASP A 183 10.50 20.11 6.35
CA ASP A 183 9.18 19.49 6.18
C ASP A 183 8.28 19.84 7.38
N GLY A 184 7.49 20.90 7.23
CA GLY A 184 6.58 21.37 8.27
C GLY A 184 5.52 20.36 8.69
N ALA A 185 5.05 19.49 7.78
CA ALA A 185 4.04 18.49 8.09
C ALA A 185 4.62 17.40 8.99
N SER A 186 5.79 16.87 8.64
CA SER A 186 6.49 15.88 9.46
C SER A 186 6.96 16.46 10.80
N ILE A 187 7.42 17.71 10.84
CA ILE A 187 7.78 18.38 12.11
C ILE A 187 6.56 18.44 13.04
N ASN A 188 5.40 18.86 12.52
CA ASN A 188 4.17 18.96 13.29
C ASN A 188 3.68 17.59 13.78
N PHE A 189 3.98 16.52 13.05
CA PHE A 189 3.66 15.15 13.44
C PHE A 189 4.63 14.59 14.51
N TYR A 190 5.94 14.64 14.24
CA TYR A 190 6.94 13.98 15.10
C TYR A 190 7.26 14.73 16.38
N ARG A 191 7.26 16.07 16.39
CA ARG A 191 7.62 16.87 17.57
C ARG A 191 6.76 16.58 18.81
N PRO A 192 5.42 16.62 18.75
CA PRO A 192 4.61 16.25 19.91
C PRO A 192 4.81 14.78 20.30
N LEU A 193 4.95 13.88 19.32
CA LEU A 193 5.13 12.45 19.59
C LEU A 193 6.46 12.14 20.31
N VAL A 194 7.57 12.76 19.91
CA VAL A 194 8.86 12.68 20.61
C VAL A 194 8.72 13.16 22.05
N THR A 195 8.02 14.28 22.26
CA THR A 195 7.77 14.83 23.60
C THR A 195 6.98 13.85 24.47
N ASP A 196 5.89 13.29 23.93
CA ASP A 196 5.03 12.35 24.64
C ASP A 196 5.76 11.05 24.99
N ILE A 197 6.57 10.51 24.07
CA ILE A 197 7.35 9.29 24.31
C ILE A 197 8.43 9.53 25.37
N LYS A 198 9.09 10.70 25.34
CA LYS A 198 10.08 11.08 26.36
C LYS A 198 9.45 11.17 27.74
N GLN A 199 8.27 11.78 27.85
CA GLN A 199 7.52 11.82 29.11
C GLN A 199 7.08 10.42 29.55
N ALA A 200 6.57 9.60 28.62
CA ALA A 200 6.12 8.24 28.91
C ALA A 200 7.26 7.34 29.41
N LEU A 201 8.48 7.51 28.87
CA LEU A 201 9.69 6.81 29.32
C LEU A 201 10.03 7.17 30.77
N ALA A 202 10.01 8.46 31.12
CA ALA A 202 10.27 8.94 32.48
C ALA A 202 9.22 8.41 33.49
N GLN A 203 8.01 8.12 33.02
CA GLN A 203 6.91 7.56 33.81
C GLN A 203 6.86 6.03 33.79
N HIS A 204 7.83 5.36 33.15
CA HIS A 204 7.85 3.90 32.98
C HIS A 204 6.56 3.32 32.37
N ARG A 205 5.89 4.07 31.48
CA ARG A 205 4.72 3.57 30.75
C ARG A 205 5.14 2.63 29.62
N ASN A 206 4.31 1.67 29.28
CA ASN A 206 4.54 0.77 28.14
C ASN A 206 4.09 1.36 26.79
N PHE A 207 3.12 2.28 26.82
CA PHE A 207 2.53 2.90 25.62
C PHE A 207 2.33 4.40 25.79
N SER A 208 2.38 5.13 24.67
CA SER A 208 1.96 6.54 24.58
C SER A 208 0.99 6.73 23.41
N PRO A 209 -0.24 7.26 23.65
CA PRO A 209 -0.84 7.47 24.97
C PRO A 209 -0.94 6.15 25.77
N ALA A 210 -1.26 6.23 27.06
CA ALA A 210 -1.47 5.04 27.85
C ALA A 210 -2.64 4.21 27.27
N LEU A 211 -2.45 2.90 27.14
CA LEU A 211 -3.53 2.01 26.70
C LEU A 211 -4.66 2.01 27.75
N PRO A 212 -5.90 2.37 27.40
CA PRO A 212 -7.02 2.31 28.33
C PRO A 212 -7.39 0.85 28.61
N ALA A 213 -7.99 0.57 29.77
CA ALA A 213 -8.34 -0.80 30.17
C ALA A 213 -9.26 -1.51 29.17
N CYS A 214 -10.21 -0.78 28.58
CA CYS A 214 -11.12 -1.27 27.55
C CYS A 214 -10.41 -1.72 26.26
N ALA A 215 -9.22 -1.20 25.94
CA ALA A 215 -8.49 -1.53 24.71
C ALA A 215 -8.20 -3.04 24.57
N ARG A 216 -8.08 -3.76 25.69
CA ARG A 216 -7.84 -5.21 25.69
C ARG A 216 -9.01 -6.03 25.14
N HIS A 217 -10.21 -5.48 25.22
CA HIS A 217 -11.45 -6.11 24.79
C HIS A 217 -11.99 -5.48 23.51
N THR A 218 -11.37 -4.42 23.00
CA THR A 218 -11.73 -3.78 21.74
C THR A 218 -11.48 -4.74 20.60
N GLN A 219 -12.56 -5.16 19.94
CA GLN A 219 -12.51 -5.94 18.72
C GLN A 219 -12.02 -5.06 17.57
N ALA A 220 -11.21 -5.63 16.68
CA ALA A 220 -10.79 -4.95 15.47
C ALA A 220 -11.97 -4.87 14.49
N ALA A 221 -12.11 -3.75 13.80
CA ALA A 221 -13.06 -3.62 12.71
C ALA A 221 -12.76 -4.66 11.62
N GLU A 222 -13.79 -5.39 11.18
CA GLU A 222 -13.67 -6.29 10.05
C GLU A 222 -13.63 -5.48 8.75
N GLN A 223 -12.58 -5.68 7.96
CA GLN A 223 -12.38 -4.88 6.75
C GLN A 223 -13.24 -5.31 5.57
N ASN A 224 -13.75 -6.54 5.61
CA ASN A 224 -14.69 -7.03 4.61
C ASN A 224 -16.15 -6.68 4.94
N ASP A 225 -16.40 -6.03 6.07
CA ASP A 225 -17.73 -5.50 6.40
C ASP A 225 -17.95 -4.19 5.63
N LEU A 226 -18.43 -4.35 4.38
CA LEU A 226 -18.78 -3.24 3.52
C LEU A 226 -20.13 -2.64 3.96
N PRO A 227 -20.31 -1.30 3.90
CA PRO A 227 -21.58 -0.68 4.23
C PRO A 227 -22.73 -1.26 3.40
N GLN A 228 -23.80 -1.70 4.06
CA GLN A 228 -24.96 -2.29 3.36
C GLN A 228 -25.75 -1.25 2.57
N VAL A 229 -25.80 -0.01 3.05
CA VAL A 229 -26.52 1.09 2.41
C VAL A 229 -25.64 2.33 2.45
N LEU A 230 -25.40 2.91 1.28
CA LEU A 230 -24.70 4.17 1.12
C LEU A 230 -25.68 5.25 0.64
N PRO A 231 -25.56 6.49 1.14
CA PRO A 231 -26.24 7.64 0.54
C PRO A 231 -25.96 7.74 -0.96
N PRO A 232 -26.87 8.36 -1.76
CA PRO A 232 -26.60 8.63 -3.16
C PRO A 232 -25.27 9.36 -3.36
N ALA A 233 -24.49 8.93 -4.35
CA ALA A 233 -23.26 9.61 -4.71
C ALA A 233 -23.58 10.88 -5.53
N GLU A 234 -22.74 11.91 -5.40
CA GLU A 234 -22.83 13.09 -6.27
C GLU A 234 -22.35 12.81 -7.70
N MET A 235 -21.53 11.77 -7.90
CA MET A 235 -21.21 11.24 -9.22
C MET A 235 -22.32 10.34 -9.77
N LYS A 236 -22.55 10.40 -11.08
CA LYS A 236 -23.58 9.61 -11.79
C LYS A 236 -23.07 8.25 -12.25
N GLY A 237 -21.79 8.20 -12.63
CA GLY A 237 -21.14 6.99 -13.10
C GLY A 237 -20.73 6.04 -11.98
N ARG A 238 -20.05 4.97 -12.39
CA ARG A 238 -19.46 4.00 -11.46
C ARG A 238 -18.00 4.31 -11.13
N LEU A 239 -17.54 3.82 -9.98
CA LEU A 239 -16.14 3.82 -9.59
C LEU A 239 -15.50 2.48 -9.98
N VAL A 240 -14.30 2.54 -10.54
CA VAL A 240 -13.42 1.38 -10.75
C VAL A 240 -12.11 1.67 -10.02
N LEU A 241 -11.61 0.69 -9.28
CA LEU A 241 -10.35 0.78 -8.54
C LEU A 241 -9.35 -0.19 -9.16
N VAL A 242 -8.19 0.29 -9.60
CA VAL A 242 -7.11 -0.54 -10.13
C VAL A 242 -5.98 -0.59 -9.12
N THR A 243 -5.50 -1.78 -8.78
CA THR A 243 -4.32 -1.96 -7.92
C THR A 243 -3.29 -2.89 -8.55
N ASP A 244 -2.07 -2.83 -8.03
CA ASP A 244 -1.08 -3.88 -8.20
C ASP A 244 -0.49 -4.36 -6.87
N HIS A 245 0.43 -5.33 -6.96
CA HIS A 245 1.16 -5.90 -5.84
C HIS A 245 2.07 -4.92 -5.07
N THR A 246 2.25 -3.69 -5.56
CA THR A 246 3.05 -2.67 -4.85
C THR A 246 2.23 -1.87 -3.85
N CYS A 247 0.89 -1.95 -3.92
CA CYS A 247 -0.02 -1.25 -3.02
C CYS A 247 0.23 -1.66 -1.55
N PHE A 248 0.78 -0.73 -0.76
CA PHE A 248 1.14 -0.93 0.65
C PHE A 248 0.87 0.33 1.49
N SER A 249 0.92 0.20 2.82
CA SER A 249 0.73 1.31 3.77
C SER A 249 -0.61 2.04 3.52
N SER A 250 -0.59 3.37 3.40
CA SER A 250 -1.78 4.19 3.13
C SER A 250 -2.45 3.91 1.79
N CYS A 251 -1.79 3.26 0.81
CA CYS A 251 -2.47 2.78 -0.39
C CYS A 251 -3.54 1.75 0.00
N LEU A 252 -3.26 0.88 0.97
CA LEU A 252 -4.24 -0.11 1.44
C LEU A 252 -5.44 0.55 2.13
N ILE A 253 -5.22 1.67 2.84
CA ILE A 253 -6.29 2.47 3.44
C ILE A 253 -7.15 3.10 2.34
N ALA A 254 -6.54 3.62 1.27
CA ALA A 254 -7.26 4.14 0.12
C ALA A 254 -8.06 3.05 -0.60
N VAL A 255 -7.50 1.84 -0.76
CA VAL A 255 -8.21 0.68 -1.33
C VAL A 255 -9.43 0.32 -0.47
N ASP A 256 -9.28 0.23 0.85
CA ASP A 256 -10.39 -0.01 1.79
C ASP A 256 -11.51 1.01 1.57
N LEU A 257 -11.16 2.29 1.53
CA LEU A 257 -12.10 3.39 1.32
C LEU A 257 -12.86 3.24 0.00
N PHE A 258 -12.16 3.08 -1.13
CA PHE A 258 -12.82 2.99 -2.43
C PHE A 258 -13.66 1.73 -2.58
N ARG A 259 -13.26 0.59 -2.00
CA ARG A 259 -14.10 -0.62 -1.91
C ARG A 259 -15.35 -0.36 -1.08
N ARG A 260 -15.23 0.29 0.08
CA ARG A 260 -16.38 0.71 0.92
C ARG A 260 -17.30 1.71 0.23
N LEU A 261 -16.79 2.49 -0.73
CA LEU A 261 -17.60 3.38 -1.57
C LEU A 261 -18.32 2.65 -2.72
N GLY A 262 -18.06 1.36 -2.91
CA GLY A 262 -18.65 0.52 -3.95
C GLY A 262 -17.88 0.51 -5.26
N ALA A 263 -16.57 0.81 -5.26
CA ALA A 263 -15.75 0.67 -6.45
C ALA A 263 -15.59 -0.80 -6.85
N LEU A 264 -15.67 -1.08 -8.16
CA LEU A 264 -15.28 -2.38 -8.71
C LEU A 264 -13.74 -2.46 -8.69
N HIS A 265 -13.19 -3.33 -7.86
CA HIS A 265 -11.76 -3.57 -7.70
C HIS A 265 -11.24 -4.55 -8.76
N VAL A 266 -10.28 -4.09 -9.55
CA VAL A 266 -9.64 -4.84 -10.63
C VAL A 266 -8.11 -4.74 -10.55
N GLY A 267 -7.42 -5.58 -11.32
CA GLY A 267 -5.95 -5.55 -11.42
C GLY A 267 -5.30 -6.76 -10.75
N GLU A 268 -4.37 -6.53 -9.83
CA GLU A 268 -3.68 -7.56 -9.04
C GLU A 268 -3.93 -7.39 -7.53
N THR A 269 -3.78 -8.49 -6.79
CA THR A 269 -3.87 -8.53 -5.33
C THR A 269 -2.87 -7.57 -4.68
N THR A 270 -3.33 -6.78 -3.70
CA THR A 270 -2.47 -5.86 -2.95
C THR A 270 -1.56 -6.57 -1.95
N ASP A 271 -0.63 -5.83 -1.36
CA ASP A 271 0.06 -6.29 -0.15
C ASP A 271 -0.89 -6.28 1.07
N ARG A 272 -0.35 -6.61 2.25
CA ARG A 272 -1.07 -6.47 3.52
C ARG A 272 -0.26 -5.69 4.54
N SER A 273 -0.94 -5.00 5.44
CA SER A 273 -0.37 -4.40 6.65
C SER A 273 -1.14 -4.86 7.87
N SER A 274 -0.42 -5.25 8.92
CA SER A 274 -1.09 -5.51 10.20
C SER A 274 -1.44 -4.21 10.92
N ARG A 275 -2.29 -4.30 11.95
CA ARG A 275 -2.52 -3.25 12.94
C ARG A 275 -1.27 -2.85 13.73
N TYR A 276 -0.23 -3.68 13.70
CA TYR A 276 1.10 -3.28 14.16
C TYR A 276 1.78 -2.53 13.01
N MET A 277 2.15 -1.29 13.27
CA MET A 277 2.47 -0.31 12.24
C MET A 277 3.71 0.49 12.64
N GLU A 278 4.19 1.31 11.71
CA GLU A 278 5.39 2.15 11.83
C GLU A 278 6.64 1.32 12.03
N VAL A 279 7.54 1.37 11.06
CA VAL A 279 8.74 0.53 11.06
C VAL A 279 9.88 1.33 11.69
N ARG A 280 10.65 0.69 12.56
CA ARG A 280 12.03 1.10 12.85
C ARG A 280 12.97 -0.03 12.51
N GLU A 281 14.20 0.31 12.18
CA GLU A 281 15.27 -0.65 11.94
C GLU A 281 16.35 -0.52 13.01
N GLU A 282 16.87 -1.66 13.47
CA GLU A 282 18.02 -1.74 14.36
C GLU A 282 19.16 -2.41 13.62
N VAL A 283 20.28 -1.71 13.43
CA VAL A 283 21.48 -2.31 12.81
C VAL A 283 22.08 -3.31 13.81
N MET A 284 22.24 -4.56 13.39
CA MET A 284 22.77 -5.62 14.24
C MET A 284 24.24 -5.35 14.59
N PRO A 285 24.77 -5.87 15.73
CA PRO A 285 26.17 -5.66 16.13
C PRO A 285 27.21 -6.04 15.08
N SER A 286 26.91 -7.03 14.22
CA SER A 286 27.78 -7.43 13.10
C SER A 286 27.88 -6.39 11.98
N LYS A 287 26.98 -5.39 11.95
CA LYS A 287 26.80 -4.39 10.90
C LYS A 287 26.46 -4.94 9.51
N LEU A 288 26.19 -6.25 9.42
CA LEU A 288 25.88 -6.90 8.15
C LEU A 288 24.42 -6.74 7.75
N ARG A 289 23.51 -6.60 8.72
CA ARG A 289 22.06 -6.54 8.51
C ARG A 289 21.40 -5.66 9.57
N ALA A 290 20.20 -5.20 9.27
CA ALA A 290 19.29 -4.62 10.24
C ALA A 290 18.13 -5.57 10.53
N VAL A 291 17.50 -5.41 11.68
CA VAL A 291 16.23 -6.03 12.03
C VAL A 291 15.17 -4.94 12.10
N SER A 292 14.11 -5.10 11.32
CA SER A 292 12.98 -4.18 11.32
C SER A 292 11.94 -4.64 12.35
N THR A 293 11.39 -3.71 13.13
CA THR A 293 10.33 -3.96 14.12
C THR A 293 9.28 -2.86 14.10
N LEU A 294 8.08 -3.18 14.58
CA LEU A 294 6.92 -2.29 14.56
C LEU A 294 6.83 -1.47 15.85
N GLN A 295 6.58 -0.18 15.71
CA GLN A 295 6.64 0.81 16.79
C GLN A 295 5.26 1.14 17.37
N LYS A 296 4.20 1.00 16.57
CA LYS A 296 2.83 1.42 16.88
C LYS A 296 1.88 0.23 16.82
N VAL A 297 0.79 0.29 17.56
CA VAL A 297 -0.39 -0.56 17.38
C VAL A 297 -1.63 0.30 17.22
N ALA A 298 -2.44 0.01 16.20
CA ALA A 298 -3.74 0.62 15.97
C ALA A 298 -4.83 -0.29 16.59
N VAL A 299 -5.24 0.00 17.82
CA VAL A 299 -6.31 -0.75 18.49
C VAL A 299 -7.65 -0.38 17.87
N GLY A 300 -8.52 -1.37 17.67
CA GLY A 300 -9.83 -1.23 17.04
C GLY A 300 -9.77 -1.13 15.50
N ALA A 301 -8.61 -0.80 14.93
CA ALA A 301 -8.37 -1.02 13.51
C ALA A 301 -8.06 -2.50 13.22
N GLY A 302 -8.59 -2.99 12.09
CA GLY A 302 -8.21 -4.27 11.50
C GLY A 302 -6.85 -4.21 10.79
N ASP A 303 -6.37 -5.39 10.39
CA ASP A 303 -5.25 -5.53 9.46
C ASP A 303 -5.71 -5.16 8.05
N PHE A 304 -4.99 -4.28 7.35
CA PHE A 304 -5.26 -3.85 5.98
C PHE A 304 -4.82 -4.86 4.95
N GLY A 305 -5.75 -5.31 4.11
CA GLY A 305 -5.48 -6.27 3.04
C GLY A 305 -5.04 -7.66 3.54
N PRO A 306 -4.62 -8.56 2.63
CA PRO A 306 -4.53 -8.34 1.19
C PRO A 306 -5.92 -8.18 0.58
N TYR A 307 -6.08 -7.21 -0.32
CA TYR A 307 -7.30 -7.05 -1.09
C TYR A 307 -7.13 -7.76 -2.42
N THR A 308 -7.98 -8.76 -2.66
CA THR A 308 -8.02 -9.50 -3.93
C THR A 308 -9.01 -8.80 -4.86
N PRO A 309 -8.61 -8.45 -6.10
CA PRO A 309 -9.52 -7.83 -7.05
C PRO A 309 -10.66 -8.78 -7.41
N GLU A 310 -11.87 -8.24 -7.64
CA GLU A 310 -12.98 -9.05 -8.13
C GLU A 310 -12.73 -9.56 -9.55
N ILE A 311 -11.99 -8.79 -10.36
CA ILE A 311 -11.60 -9.18 -11.71
C ILE A 311 -10.10 -8.95 -11.91
N VAL A 312 -9.36 -10.05 -12.09
CA VAL A 312 -7.94 -10.00 -12.40
C VAL A 312 -7.74 -9.57 -13.85
N PHE A 313 -6.84 -8.61 -14.07
CA PHE A 313 -6.46 -8.22 -15.43
C PHE A 313 -5.62 -9.34 -16.08
N PRO A 314 -6.02 -9.89 -17.25
CA PRO A 314 -5.29 -11.02 -17.86
C PRO A 314 -4.00 -10.60 -18.58
N GLY A 315 -3.76 -9.30 -18.75
CA GLY A 315 -2.58 -8.76 -19.44
C GLY A 315 -1.45 -8.36 -18.49
N VAL A 316 -0.46 -7.67 -19.02
CA VAL A 316 0.65 -7.11 -18.24
C VAL A 316 0.25 -5.74 -17.71
N LEU A 317 0.20 -5.56 -16.39
CA LEU A 317 -0.25 -4.31 -15.79
C LEU A 317 0.59 -3.09 -16.17
N SER A 318 1.86 -3.22 -16.57
CA SER A 318 2.65 -2.08 -17.07
C SER A 318 2.22 -1.57 -18.46
N ASN A 319 1.31 -2.28 -19.16
CA ASN A 319 0.76 -1.85 -20.44
C ASN A 319 -0.52 -1.04 -20.25
N ASP A 320 -0.37 0.27 -20.05
CA ASP A 320 -1.46 1.21 -19.81
C ASP A 320 -2.54 1.19 -20.90
N ALA A 321 -2.14 1.10 -22.17
CA ALA A 321 -3.09 1.13 -23.28
C ALA A 321 -4.00 -0.11 -23.26
N ALA A 322 -3.42 -1.29 -23.04
CA ALA A 322 -4.17 -2.54 -22.93
C ALA A 322 -5.08 -2.54 -21.69
N LEU A 323 -4.58 -2.04 -20.56
CA LEU A 323 -5.36 -1.94 -19.33
C LEU A 323 -6.55 -1.00 -19.49
N LYS A 324 -6.35 0.21 -20.02
CA LYS A 324 -7.44 1.19 -20.23
C LYS A 324 -8.50 0.67 -21.20
N ALA A 325 -8.09 0.02 -22.29
CA ALA A 325 -9.00 -0.60 -23.24
C ALA A 325 -9.84 -1.71 -22.59
N TRP A 326 -9.21 -2.54 -21.76
CA TRP A 326 -9.90 -3.59 -21.01
C TRP A 326 -10.89 -3.02 -19.98
N VAL A 327 -10.48 -2.02 -19.19
CA VAL A 327 -11.36 -1.36 -18.21
C VAL A 327 -12.58 -0.73 -18.90
N ALA A 328 -12.38 -0.09 -20.05
CA ALA A 328 -13.49 0.49 -20.82
C ALA A 328 -14.52 -0.56 -21.28
N GLY A 329 -14.09 -1.81 -21.49
CA GLY A 329 -14.94 -2.93 -21.89
C GLY A 329 -15.59 -3.71 -20.74
N LEU A 330 -15.32 -3.35 -19.47
CA LEU A 330 -15.92 -4.06 -18.33
C LEU A 330 -17.45 -3.91 -18.34
N PRO A 331 -18.21 -4.98 -18.07
CA PRO A 331 -19.68 -4.92 -18.06
C PRO A 331 -20.16 -3.90 -17.02
N ALA A 332 -21.21 -3.15 -17.33
CA ALA A 332 -21.90 -2.35 -16.32
C ALA A 332 -22.45 -3.27 -15.21
N PRO A 333 -22.46 -2.83 -13.94
CA PRO A 333 -23.00 -3.62 -12.84
C PRO A 333 -24.49 -3.96 -12.99
#